data_AF-A0A0F9R9K4-F1
#
_entry.id   AF-A0A0F9R9K4-F1
#
_cell.length_a   1.000
_cell.length_b   1.000
_cell.length_c   1.000
_cell.angle_alpha   90.00
_cell.angle_beta   90.00
_cell.angle_gamma   90.00
#
_symmetry.space_group_name_H-M   'P 1'
#
loop_
_entity.id
_entity.type
_entity.pdbx_description
1 polymer ?
#
loop_
_entity_poly.entity_id
_entity_poly.type
_entity_poly.pdbx_seq_one_letter_code
_entity_poly.pdbx_strand_id
1 'polypeptide(L)'
;MWLSANSPLQWDGTNPPDVIQVPPMALAEIYYQGNVPPAIRQGREEFSKGALYNWMNNTVYVLDSTNLTTLSGKSELAHELVHYLQYSHGIDKQVACIKELEPLAYKIQAKYFFTYGGKQLQMDALALLFASTCSTLYL
;
A
#
# COMPACT_ATOMS: atom_id res chain seq x y z
N MET A 1 -2.28 -1.03 19.53
CA MET A 1 -2.51 -1.20 18.07
C MET A 1 -1.74 -2.43 17.59
N TRP A 2 -2.34 -3.32 16.77
CA TRP A 2 -1.69 -4.60 16.36
C TRP A 2 -0.38 -4.36 15.59
N LEU A 3 -0.34 -3.37 14.69
CA LEU A 3 0.83 -3.03 13.88
C LEU A 3 2.04 -2.67 14.75
N SER A 4 1.87 -1.85 15.78
CA SER A 4 2.97 -1.46 16.69
C SER A 4 3.49 -2.60 17.56
N ALA A 5 2.66 -3.61 17.83
CA ALA A 5 3.07 -4.82 18.53
C ALA A 5 3.77 -5.85 17.60
N ASN A 6 3.65 -5.68 16.27
CA ASN A 6 4.06 -6.70 15.30
C ASN A 6 5.04 -6.21 14.23
N SER A 7 5.46 -4.95 14.31
CA SER A 7 6.42 -4.29 13.43
C SER A 7 7.37 -3.43 14.27
N PRO A 8 8.51 -2.96 13.70
CA PRO A 8 9.39 -2.00 14.37
C PRO A 8 8.79 -0.58 14.44
N LEU A 9 7.63 -0.35 13.81
CA LEU A 9 7.00 0.96 13.70
C LEU A 9 6.10 1.19 14.91
N GLN A 10 6.27 2.32 15.58
CA GLN A 10 5.41 2.73 16.69
C GLN A 10 4.33 3.67 16.19
N TRP A 11 3.15 3.64 16.79
CA TRP A 11 2.17 4.71 16.57
C TRP A 11 2.33 5.69 17.72
N ASP A 12 2.59 6.95 17.39
CA ASP A 12 2.82 8.05 18.34
C ASP A 12 1.52 8.65 18.90
N GLY A 13 0.36 8.09 18.54
CA GLY A 13 -0.94 8.60 18.94
C GLY A 13 -1.42 9.78 18.10
N THR A 14 -0.75 10.10 16.98
CA THR A 14 -1.23 11.10 16.02
C THR A 14 -2.47 10.63 15.26
N ASN A 15 -3.12 11.56 14.57
CA ASN A 15 -4.31 11.26 13.78
C ASN A 15 -4.01 10.18 12.73
N PRO A 16 -4.76 9.05 12.75
CA PRO A 16 -4.64 8.06 11.69
C PRO A 16 -5.09 8.68 10.35
N PRO A 17 -4.67 8.09 9.22
CA PRO A 17 -5.14 8.54 7.92
C PRO A 17 -6.65 8.29 7.75
N ASP A 18 -7.29 9.14 6.96
CA ASP A 18 -8.64 8.86 6.47
C ASP A 18 -8.61 7.64 5.54
N VAL A 19 -9.71 6.89 5.48
CA VAL A 19 -9.84 5.74 4.56
C VAL A 19 -11.01 6.00 3.63
N ILE A 20 -10.72 6.17 2.34
CA ILE A 20 -11.72 6.53 1.32
C ILE A 20 -11.72 5.48 0.21
N GLN A 21 -12.91 4.97 -0.10
CA GLN A 21 -13.10 4.10 -1.24
C GLN A 21 -13.34 4.90 -2.53
N VAL A 22 -12.66 4.53 -3.61
CA VAL A 22 -12.69 5.23 -4.90
C VAL A 22 -12.75 4.25 -6.07
N PRO A 23 -13.32 4.64 -7.22
CA PRO A 23 -13.33 3.79 -8.41
C PRO A 23 -11.91 3.61 -8.98
N PRO A 24 -11.66 2.55 -9.79
CA PRO A 24 -10.33 2.26 -10.33
C PRO A 24 -9.63 3.41 -11.05
N MET A 25 -10.37 4.20 -11.83
CA MET A 25 -9.79 5.33 -12.55
C MET A 25 -9.32 6.45 -11.60
N ALA A 26 -10.09 6.74 -10.55
CA ALA A 26 -9.69 7.74 -9.56
C ALA A 26 -8.45 7.27 -8.78
N LEU A 27 -8.37 5.98 -8.44
CA LEU A 27 -7.19 5.41 -7.79
C LEU A 27 -5.94 5.50 -8.70
N ALA A 28 -6.10 5.21 -10.00
CA ALA A 28 -5.04 5.37 -10.99
C ALA A 28 -4.60 6.83 -11.14
N GLU A 29 -5.54 7.78 -11.17
CA GLU A 29 -5.23 9.22 -11.23
C GLU A 29 -4.42 9.68 -10.02
N ILE A 30 -4.74 9.18 -8.82
CA ILE A 30 -3.98 9.50 -7.61
C ILE A 30 -2.58 8.87 -7.69
N TYR A 31 -2.48 7.60 -8.08
CA TYR A 31 -1.21 6.88 -8.17
C TYR A 31 -0.23 7.52 -9.18
N TYR A 32 -0.73 7.90 -10.36
CA TYR A 32 0.08 8.53 -11.41
C TYR A 32 0.12 10.05 -11.32
N GLN A 33 -0.43 10.66 -10.26
CA GLN A 33 -0.51 12.11 -10.09
C GLN A 33 -1.10 12.82 -11.34
N GLY A 34 -2.18 12.26 -11.89
CA GLY A 34 -2.86 12.72 -13.10
C GLY A 34 -2.27 12.20 -14.42
N ASN A 35 -1.03 11.72 -14.42
CA ASN A 35 -0.33 11.23 -15.62
C ASN A 35 -0.63 9.76 -15.93
N VAL A 36 -1.92 9.38 -15.87
CA VAL A 36 -2.36 7.99 -16.10
C VAL A 36 -1.97 7.51 -17.51
N PRO A 37 -1.27 6.36 -17.65
CA PRO A 37 -0.89 5.80 -18.94
C PRO A 37 -2.08 5.70 -19.91
N PRO A 38 -1.90 6.04 -21.20
CA PRO A 38 -2.98 5.95 -22.20
C PRO A 38 -3.62 4.57 -22.31
N ALA A 39 -2.85 3.50 -22.10
CA ALA A 39 -3.37 2.13 -22.12
C ALA A 39 -4.43 1.91 -21.02
N ILE A 40 -4.18 2.38 -19.80
CA ILE A 40 -5.14 2.32 -18.69
C ILE A 40 -6.32 3.27 -18.95
N ARG A 41 -6.06 4.51 -19.36
CA ARG A 41 -7.10 5.51 -19.63
C ARG A 41 -8.09 5.07 -20.72
N GLN A 42 -7.62 4.30 -21.70
CA GLN A 42 -8.42 3.78 -22.82
C GLN A 42 -9.01 2.39 -22.54
N GLY A 43 -8.81 1.83 -21.34
CA GLY A 43 -9.30 0.50 -20.98
C GLY A 43 -8.60 -0.65 -21.71
N ARG A 44 -7.40 -0.41 -22.27
CA ARG A 44 -6.57 -1.44 -22.90
C ARG A 44 -5.74 -2.24 -21.88
N GLU A 45 -5.53 -1.66 -20.70
CA GLU A 45 -4.87 -2.28 -19.55
C GLU A 45 -5.65 -1.97 -18.28
N GLU A 46 -5.65 -2.91 -17.33
CA GLU A 46 -6.28 -2.72 -16.02
C GLU A 46 -5.29 -2.12 -15.02
N PHE A 47 -5.79 -1.23 -14.16
CA PHE A 47 -5.02 -0.76 -13.01
C PHE A 47 -5.04 -1.82 -11.91
N SER A 48 -3.87 -2.30 -11.50
CA SER A 48 -3.73 -3.51 -10.68
C SER A 48 -3.55 -3.27 -9.18
N LYS A 49 -3.51 -2.01 -8.70
CA LYS A 49 -3.41 -1.72 -7.26
C LYS A 49 -4.80 -1.65 -6.62
N GLY A 50 -4.97 -2.37 -5.50
CA GLY A 50 -6.21 -2.37 -4.72
C GLY A 50 -6.30 -1.28 -3.66
N ALA A 51 -5.16 -0.72 -3.22
CA ALA A 51 -5.10 0.43 -2.33
C ALA A 51 -3.80 1.24 -2.54
N LEU A 52 -3.77 2.45 -1.96
CA LEU A 52 -2.58 3.28 -1.83
C LEU A 52 -2.72 4.24 -0.64
N TYR A 53 -1.64 4.44 0.10
CA TYR A 53 -1.49 5.54 1.03
C TYR A 53 -0.92 6.78 0.31
N ASN A 54 -1.62 7.91 0.44
CA ASN A 54 -1.18 9.21 -0.03
C ASN A 54 -0.71 10.07 1.15
N TRP A 55 0.60 10.29 1.22
CA TRP A 55 1.22 11.08 2.28
C TRP A 55 0.93 12.58 2.19
N MET A 56 0.58 13.10 1.00
CA MET A 56 0.35 14.55 0.81
C MET A 56 -0.89 15.05 1.55
N ASN A 57 -1.89 14.18 1.72
CA ASN A 57 -3.15 14.49 2.39
C ASN A 57 -3.52 13.48 3.49
N ASN A 58 -2.58 12.63 3.91
CA ASN A 58 -2.79 11.64 4.96
C ASN A 58 -4.04 10.77 4.73
N THR A 59 -4.20 10.22 3.52
CA THR A 59 -5.38 9.43 3.15
C THR A 59 -4.97 8.08 2.56
N VAL A 60 -5.60 7.00 3.02
CA VAL A 60 -5.60 5.71 2.34
C VAL A 60 -6.75 5.66 1.36
N TYR A 61 -6.44 5.56 0.08
CA TYR A 61 -7.41 5.31 -0.97
C TYR A 61 -7.47 3.81 -1.24
N VAL A 62 -8.69 3.26 -1.30
CA VAL A 62 -8.93 1.83 -1.52
C VAL A 62 -9.89 1.71 -2.71
N LEU A 63 -9.74 0.69 -3.55
CA LEU A 63 -10.76 0.38 -4.56
C LEU A 63 -12.13 0.19 -3.90
N ASP A 64 -13.16 0.73 -4.52
CA ASP A 64 -14.56 0.56 -4.09
C ASP A 64 -15.02 -0.90 -4.08
N SER A 65 -14.44 -1.73 -4.94
CA SER A 65 -14.66 -3.18 -4.97
C SER A 65 -14.04 -3.92 -3.78
N THR A 66 -13.09 -3.32 -3.03
CA THR A 66 -12.41 -3.98 -1.92
C THR A 66 -13.28 -4.02 -0.67
N ASN A 67 -13.61 -5.22 -0.20
CA ASN A 67 -14.38 -5.39 1.03
C ASN A 67 -13.47 -5.37 2.28
N LEU A 68 -13.40 -4.21 2.94
CA LEU A 68 -12.60 -3.98 4.16
C LEU A 68 -13.09 -4.75 5.40
N THR A 69 -14.24 -5.44 5.34
CA THR A 69 -14.67 -6.32 6.44
C THR A 69 -14.02 -7.71 6.38
N THR A 70 -13.57 -8.11 5.18
CA THR A 70 -12.91 -9.40 4.94
C THR A 70 -11.47 -9.40 5.44
N LEU A 71 -10.93 -10.60 5.69
CA LEU A 71 -9.52 -10.74 6.06
C LEU A 71 -8.57 -10.18 4.99
N SER A 72 -8.89 -10.38 3.71
CA SER A 72 -8.10 -9.85 2.60
C SER A 72 -8.06 -8.32 2.63
N GLY A 73 -9.23 -7.67 2.66
CA GLY A 73 -9.31 -6.21 2.70
C GLY A 73 -8.66 -5.60 3.94
N LYS A 74 -8.78 -6.24 5.11
CA LYS A 74 -8.08 -5.80 6.33
C LYS A 74 -6.56 -5.93 6.22
N SER A 75 -6.08 -6.99 5.56
CA SER A 75 -4.63 -7.17 5.35
C SER A 75 -4.06 -6.14 4.38
N GLU A 76 -4.82 -5.77 3.34
CA GLU A 76 -4.46 -4.70 2.41
C GLU A 76 -4.47 -3.34 3.11
N LEU A 77 -5.47 -3.04 3.94
CA LEU A 77 -5.43 -1.84 4.78
C LEU A 77 -4.23 -1.83 5.73
N ALA A 78 -3.88 -2.99 6.31
CA ALA A 78 -2.69 -3.10 7.16
C ALA A 78 -1.39 -2.79 6.40
N HIS A 79 -1.31 -3.11 5.10
CA HIS A 79 -0.20 -2.72 4.23
C HIS A 79 -0.08 -1.19 4.14
N GLU A 80 -1.17 -0.51 3.79
CA GLU A 80 -1.15 0.95 3.62
C GLU A 80 -0.89 1.70 4.94
N LEU A 81 -1.37 1.16 6.05
CA LEU A 81 -1.07 1.70 7.38
C LEU A 81 0.42 1.56 7.76
N VAL A 82 1.14 0.58 7.21
CA VAL A 82 2.61 0.52 7.35
C VAL A 82 3.26 1.67 6.61
N HIS A 83 2.80 2.01 5.40
CA HIS A 83 3.29 3.18 4.69
C HIS A 83 3.02 4.48 5.45
N TYR A 84 1.82 4.65 6.00
CA TYR A 84 1.55 5.77 6.91
C TYR A 84 2.58 5.88 8.04
N LEU A 85 2.85 4.78 8.74
CA LEU A 85 3.82 4.77 9.84
C LEU A 85 5.28 4.99 9.37
N GLN A 86 5.63 4.53 8.17
CA GLN A 86 6.95 4.80 7.59
C GLN A 86 7.15 6.28 7.30
N TYR A 87 6.13 6.95 6.75
CA TYR A 87 6.15 8.39 6.50
C TYR A 87 6.13 9.21 7.79
N SER A 88 5.30 8.84 8.78
CA SER A 88 5.24 9.58 10.06
C SER A 88 6.57 9.51 10.82
N HIS A 89 7.34 8.43 10.63
CA HIS A 89 8.66 8.25 11.23
C HIS A 89 9.82 8.80 10.36
N GLY A 90 9.52 9.38 9.19
CA GLY A 90 10.54 9.91 8.29
C GLY A 90 11.46 8.83 7.69
N ILE A 91 10.99 7.58 7.59
CA ILE A 91 11.75 6.46 7.00
C ILE A 91 11.83 6.62 5.48
N ASP A 92 10.82 7.24 4.86
CA ASP A 92 10.81 7.65 3.45
C ASP A 92 12.02 8.52 3.08
N LYS A 93 12.56 9.30 4.03
CA LYS A 93 13.73 10.18 3.82
C LYS A 93 15.07 9.46 3.96
N GLN A 94 15.05 8.21 4.39
CA GLN A 94 16.25 7.40 4.69
C GLN A 94 16.54 6.35 3.61
N VAL A 95 15.61 6.16 2.67
CA VAL A 95 15.73 5.20 1.57
C VAL A 95 16.18 5.89 0.29
N ALA A 96 16.91 5.18 -0.58
CA ALA A 96 17.35 5.76 -1.85
C ALA A 96 16.20 5.84 -2.86
N CYS A 97 15.21 4.95 -2.75
CA CYS A 97 13.96 5.05 -3.48
C CYS A 97 12.76 4.56 -2.67
N ILE A 98 11.57 5.00 -3.04
CA ILE A 98 10.35 4.72 -2.28
C ILE A 98 10.00 3.22 -2.21
N LYS A 99 10.40 2.45 -3.23
CA LYS A 99 10.13 1.01 -3.30
C LYS A 99 10.84 0.20 -2.21
N GLU A 100 11.87 0.75 -1.58
CA GLU A 100 12.52 0.10 -0.43
C GLU A 100 11.60 0.00 0.80
N LEU A 101 10.48 0.73 0.82
CA LEU A 101 9.48 0.65 1.89
C LEU A 101 8.56 -0.58 1.77
N GLU A 102 8.36 -1.09 0.56
CA GLU A 102 7.41 -2.16 0.21
C GLU A 102 7.70 -3.51 0.92
N PRO A 103 8.96 -3.99 1.06
CA PRO A 103 9.23 -5.26 1.74
C PRO A 103 8.66 -5.36 3.15
N LEU A 104 8.74 -4.27 3.93
CA LEU A 104 8.19 -4.25 5.28
C LEU A 104 6.66 -4.27 5.25
N ALA A 105 6.04 -3.47 4.39
CA ALA A 105 4.58 -3.41 4.25
C ALA A 105 4.00 -4.78 3.87
N TYR A 106 4.58 -5.45 2.86
CA TYR A 106 4.17 -6.79 2.46
C TYR A 106 4.44 -7.86 3.53
N LYS A 107 5.57 -7.79 4.23
CA LYS A 107 5.85 -8.70 5.35
C LYS A 107 4.80 -8.59 6.45
N ILE A 108 4.39 -7.37 6.78
CA ILE A 108 3.39 -7.11 7.82
C ILE A 108 1.98 -7.49 7.35
N GLN A 109 1.63 -7.20 6.09
CA GLN A 109 0.39 -7.66 5.47
C GLN A 109 0.26 -9.19 5.53
N ALA A 110 1.32 -9.90 5.11
CA ALA A 110 1.39 -11.36 5.19
C ALA A 110 1.18 -11.84 6.63
N LYS A 111 1.95 -11.30 7.57
CA LYS A 111 1.85 -11.65 9.00
C LYS A 111 0.45 -11.39 9.55
N TYR A 112 -0.19 -10.28 9.20
CA TYR A 112 -1.56 -9.96 9.62
C TYR A 112 -2.53 -11.03 9.10
N PHE A 113 -2.48 -11.33 7.81
CA PHE A 113 -3.35 -12.31 7.18
C PHE A 113 -3.23 -13.70 7.82
N PHE A 114 -1.99 -14.18 8.04
CA PHE A 114 -1.74 -15.45 8.72
C PHE A 114 -2.24 -15.46 10.17
N THR A 115 -2.01 -14.39 10.92
CA THR A 115 -2.39 -14.29 12.34
C THR A 115 -3.90 -14.47 12.53
N TYR A 116 -4.70 -14.01 11.57
CA TYR A 116 -6.17 -14.07 11.63
C TYR A 116 -6.78 -15.21 10.79
N GLY A 117 -6.00 -16.27 10.50
CA GLY A 117 -6.50 -17.52 9.95
C GLY A 117 -6.41 -17.65 8.42
N GLY A 118 -5.74 -16.73 7.75
CA GLY A 118 -5.42 -16.84 6.33
C GLY A 118 -4.38 -17.93 6.07
N LYS A 119 -4.58 -18.74 5.03
CA LYS A 119 -3.71 -19.91 4.77
C LYS A 119 -2.41 -19.58 4.03
N GLN A 120 -2.45 -18.61 3.12
CA GLN A 120 -1.29 -18.02 2.46
C GLN A 120 -1.79 -16.82 1.63
N LEU A 121 -1.18 -15.65 1.78
CA LEU A 121 -1.28 -14.62 0.75
C LEU A 121 -0.44 -15.12 -0.42
N GLN A 122 -1.06 -15.39 -1.58
CA GLN A 122 -0.33 -15.64 -2.82
C GLN A 122 0.28 -14.33 -3.31
N MET A 123 1.31 -13.88 -2.61
CA MET A 123 2.22 -12.88 -3.12
C MET A 123 3.25 -13.62 -3.94
N ASP A 124 3.18 -13.47 -5.27
CA ASP A 124 4.24 -13.95 -6.14
C ASP A 124 5.57 -13.29 -5.71
N ALA A 125 6.56 -14.10 -5.37
CA ALA A 125 7.87 -13.63 -4.95
C ALA A 125 8.52 -12.73 -6.02
N LEU A 126 8.21 -12.98 -7.30
CA LEU A 126 8.65 -12.16 -8.42
C LEU A 126 7.91 -10.80 -8.43
N ALA A 127 6.60 -10.80 -8.19
CA ALA A 127 5.83 -9.55 -8.05
C ALA A 127 6.31 -8.72 -6.86
N LEU A 128 6.60 -9.36 -5.73
CA LEU A 128 7.18 -8.73 -4.55
C LEU A 128 8.57 -8.13 -4.86
N LEU A 129 9.40 -8.86 -5.60
CA LEU A 129 10.70 -8.37 -6.04
C LEU A 129 10.57 -7.15 -6.96
N PHE A 130 9.67 -7.16 -7.94
CA PHE A 130 9.45 -6.02 -8.84
C PHE A 130 8.82 -4.80 -8.14
N ALA A 131 7.91 -5.03 -7.20
CA ALA A 131 7.33 -3.98 -6.37
C ALA A 131 8.39 -3.32 -5.47
N SER A 132 9.37 -4.09 -5.00
CA SER A 132 10.37 -3.65 -4.02
C SER A 132 11.72 -3.23 -4.61
N THR A 133 11.95 -3.39 -5.91
CA THR A 133 13.24 -3.06 -6.54
C THR A 133 13.26 -1.63 -7.06
N CYS A 134 14.20 -0.84 -6.55
CA CYS A 134 14.56 0.45 -7.15
C CYS A 134 15.05 0.22 -8.58
N SER A 135 14.33 0.78 -9.56
CA SER A 135 14.83 0.86 -10.92
C SER A 135 15.93 1.92 -10.96
N THR A 136 17.06 1.64 -11.60
CA THR A 136 18.12 2.64 -11.86
C THR A 136 17.74 3.65 -12.96
N LEU A 137 16.46 3.71 -13.33
CA LEU A 137 15.97 4.52 -14.45
C LEU A 137 15.16 5.69 -13.90
N TYR A 138 15.76 6.88 -14.07
CA TYR A 138 15.17 8.20 -13.96
C TYR A 138 13.69 8.24 -14.38
N LEU A 139 12.84 8.70 -13.46
CA LEU A 139 11.70 9.58 -13.75
C LEU A 139 11.59 10.57 -12.59
#